data_AF-A0A4R8S061-F1
#
_entry.id   AF-A0A4R8S061-F1
#
_cell.length_a   1.000
_cell.length_b   1.000
_cell.length_c   1.000
_cell.angle_alpha   90.00
_cell.angle_beta   90.00
_cell.angle_gamma   90.00
#
_symmetry.space_group_name_H-M   'P 1'
#
loop_
_entity.id
_entity.type
_entity.pdbx_description
1 polymer ?
#
loop_
_entity_poly.entity_id
_entity_poly.type
_entity_poly.pdbx_seq_one_letter_code
_entity_poly.pdbx_strand_id
1 'polypeptide(L)'
;MIKPQPQLDPIRLELAAGLYDSVVWQLEVYCDDAQRYCLTAQDAARLQGLADLIAWQAENLRRRATIIRATNQMYANYFAGEVAVCDDAAGFQASMTASARPPIPERPDTIDFALLAPARDLFEEAHAVLSRGGQSGPTQWAAEQARAFYSWCHPPHLKSP
;
A
#
# COMPACT_ATOMS: atom_id res chain seq x y z
N MET A 1 15.56 33.30 2.64
CA MET A 1 14.83 32.18 3.29
C MET A 1 14.36 31.22 2.21
N ILE A 2 14.93 30.01 2.17
CA ILE A 2 14.40 28.93 1.33
C ILE A 2 13.13 28.45 2.03
N LYS A 3 11.97 28.57 1.38
CA LYS A 3 10.74 27.97 1.91
C LYS A 3 10.94 26.44 1.91
N PRO A 4 10.75 25.75 3.05
CA PRO A 4 10.77 24.30 3.05
C PRO A 4 9.69 23.82 2.07
N GLN A 5 10.07 22.96 1.13
CA GLN A 5 9.10 22.34 0.24
C GLN A 5 8.13 21.50 1.08
N PRO A 6 6.84 21.45 0.73
CA PRO A 6 5.89 20.61 1.44
C PRO A 6 6.35 19.15 1.34
N GLN A 7 6.47 18.49 2.50
CA GLN A 7 6.81 17.08 2.58
C GLN A 7 5.57 16.26 2.22
N LEU A 8 5.41 16.00 0.93
CA LEU A 8 4.23 15.32 0.40
C LEU A 8 4.34 13.79 0.50
N ASP A 9 5.52 13.24 0.77
CA ASP A 9 5.75 11.79 0.80
C ASP A 9 4.93 11.05 1.86
N PRO A 10 4.84 11.48 3.13
CA PRO A 10 3.96 10.83 4.11
C PRO A 10 2.50 10.80 3.68
N ILE A 11 2.00 11.92 3.15
CA ILE A 11 0.60 12.03 2.70
C ILE A 11 0.33 11.12 1.51
N ARG A 12 1.29 11.00 0.57
CA ARG A 12 1.18 10.07 -0.57
C ARG A 12 1.14 8.62 -0.13
N LEU A 13 1.96 8.25 0.86
CA LEU A 13 1.96 6.89 1.44
C LEU A 13 0.64 6.58 2.14
N GLU A 14 0.11 7.53 2.92
CA GLU A 14 -1.20 7.40 3.59
C GLU A 14 -2.35 7.31 2.58
N LEU A 15 -2.32 8.12 1.52
CA LEU A 15 -3.32 8.05 0.45
C LEU A 15 -3.28 6.69 -0.26
N ALA A 16 -2.09 6.19 -0.60
CA ALA A 16 -1.94 4.86 -1.19
C ALA A 16 -2.42 3.75 -0.23
N ALA A 17 -2.19 3.88 1.08
CA ALA A 17 -2.74 2.96 2.06
C ALA A 17 -4.28 2.95 2.07
N GLY A 18 -4.94 4.11 1.96
CA GLY A 18 -6.39 4.19 1.86
C GLY A 18 -6.96 3.57 0.57
N LEU A 19 -6.23 3.70 -0.56
CA LEU A 19 -6.58 3.00 -1.80
C LEU A 19 -6.47 1.47 -1.62
N TYR A 20 -5.46 1.01 -0.87
CA TYR A 20 -5.29 -0.41 -0.56
C TYR A 20 -6.40 -0.94 0.34
N ASP A 21 -6.83 -0.18 1.35
CA ASP A 21 -7.99 -0.56 2.17
C ASP A 21 -9.26 -0.72 1.33
N SER A 22 -9.44 0.15 0.33
CA SER A 22 -10.57 0.08 -0.59
C SER A 22 -10.54 -1.22 -1.42
N VAL A 23 -9.36 -1.66 -1.84
CA VAL A 23 -9.19 -2.96 -2.50
C VAL A 23 -9.50 -4.10 -1.53
N VAL A 24 -8.95 -4.07 -0.32
CA VAL A 24 -9.18 -5.10 0.71
C VAL A 24 -10.69 -5.29 0.94
N TRP A 25 -11.40 -4.19 1.17
CA TRP A 25 -12.84 -4.21 1.36
C TRP A 25 -13.59 -4.83 0.16
N GLN A 26 -13.21 -4.49 -1.07
CA GLN A 26 -13.81 -5.09 -2.27
C GLN A 26 -13.59 -6.61 -2.32
N LEU A 27 -12.38 -7.07 -2.02
CA LEU A 27 -12.05 -8.50 -2.02
C LEU A 27 -12.80 -9.25 -0.92
N GLU A 28 -12.91 -8.68 0.27
CA GLU A 28 -13.68 -9.24 1.39
C GLU A 28 -15.16 -9.39 1.02
N VAL A 29 -15.76 -8.38 0.39
CA VAL A 29 -17.14 -8.46 -0.11
C VAL A 29 -17.33 -9.61 -1.11
N TYR A 30 -16.34 -9.85 -1.98
CA TYR A 30 -16.41 -10.97 -2.92
C TYR A 30 -16.31 -12.32 -2.21
N CYS A 31 -15.45 -12.43 -1.19
CA CYS A 31 -15.33 -13.63 -0.38
C CYS A 31 -16.60 -13.92 0.44
N ASP A 32 -17.22 -12.89 1.03
CA ASP A 32 -18.43 -13.00 1.84
C ASP A 32 -19.65 -13.48 1.01
N ASP A 33 -19.73 -13.09 -0.26
CA ASP A 33 -20.80 -13.47 -1.19
C ASP A 33 -20.27 -14.28 -2.39
N ALA A 34 -19.40 -15.26 -2.10
CA ALA A 34 -18.72 -16.07 -3.12
C ALA A 34 -19.67 -16.72 -4.14
N GLN A 35 -20.89 -17.08 -3.73
CA GLN A 35 -21.91 -17.66 -4.62
C GLN A 35 -22.37 -16.66 -5.68
N ARG A 36 -22.64 -15.41 -5.30
CA ARG A 36 -23.05 -14.36 -6.24
C ARG A 36 -21.96 -14.03 -7.25
N TYR A 37 -20.71 -14.11 -6.83
CA TYR A 37 -19.55 -13.82 -7.67
C TYR A 37 -18.97 -15.05 -8.38
N CYS A 38 -19.67 -16.19 -8.34
CA CYS A 38 -19.28 -17.45 -8.98
C CYS A 38 -17.86 -17.91 -8.60
N LEU A 39 -17.43 -17.65 -7.36
CA LEU A 39 -16.11 -18.02 -6.87
C LEU A 39 -16.10 -19.45 -6.36
N THR A 40 -15.07 -20.21 -6.74
CA THR A 40 -14.77 -21.48 -6.08
C THR A 40 -14.24 -21.24 -4.67
N ALA A 41 -14.36 -22.22 -3.77
CA ALA A 41 -13.79 -22.11 -2.42
C ALA A 41 -12.27 -21.85 -2.45
N GLN A 42 -11.57 -22.39 -3.46
CA GLN A 42 -10.13 -22.18 -3.64
C GLN A 42 -9.82 -20.76 -4.11
N ASP A 43 -10.61 -20.20 -5.03
CA ASP A 43 -10.43 -18.82 -5.48
C ASP A 43 -10.76 -17.82 -4.38
N ALA A 44 -11.83 -18.05 -3.61
CA ALA A 44 -12.15 -17.23 -2.45
C ALA A 44 -11.00 -17.23 -1.42
N ALA A 45 -10.40 -18.40 -1.14
CA ALA A 45 -9.23 -18.48 -0.26
C ALA A 45 -8.00 -17.73 -0.80
N ARG A 46 -7.77 -17.77 -2.12
CA ARG A 46 -6.68 -17.02 -2.77
C ARG A 46 -6.92 -15.51 -2.72
N LEU A 47 -8.16 -15.06 -2.93
CA LEU A 47 -8.54 -13.65 -2.80
C LEU A 47 -8.42 -13.17 -1.36
N GLN A 48 -8.80 -13.98 -0.38
CA GLN A 48 -8.60 -13.66 1.03
C GLN A 48 -7.11 -13.50 1.36
N GLY A 49 -6.26 -14.44 0.91
CA GLY A 49 -4.82 -14.34 1.10
C GLY A 49 -4.22 -13.09 0.42
N LEU A 50 -4.81 -12.63 -0.69
CA LEU A 50 -4.40 -11.38 -1.32
C LEU A 50 -4.84 -10.17 -0.50
N ALA A 51 -6.08 -10.16 0.00
CA ALA A 51 -6.60 -9.13 0.87
C ALA A 51 -5.73 -8.97 2.12
N ASP A 52 -5.36 -10.07 2.77
CA ASP A 52 -4.47 -10.08 3.94
C ASP A 52 -3.09 -9.47 3.61
N LEU A 53 -2.52 -9.82 2.45
CA LEU A 53 -1.24 -9.27 1.98
C LEU A 53 -1.33 -7.77 1.66
N ILE A 54 -2.42 -7.31 1.05
CA ILE A 54 -2.67 -5.89 0.74
C ILE A 54 -2.86 -5.10 2.03
N ALA A 55 -3.64 -5.60 2.98
CA ALA A 55 -3.86 -4.99 4.29
C ALA A 55 -2.54 -4.84 5.06
N TRP A 56 -1.71 -5.88 5.07
CA TRP A 56 -0.36 -5.83 5.64
C TRP A 56 0.51 -4.75 4.96
N GLN A 57 0.41 -4.61 3.63
CA GLN A 57 1.18 -3.60 2.92
C GLN A 57 0.66 -2.18 3.18
N ALA A 58 -0.66 -1.97 3.29
CA ALA A 58 -1.27 -0.70 3.66
C ALA A 58 -0.76 -0.23 5.03
N GLU A 59 -0.70 -1.14 6.00
CA GLU A 59 -0.16 -0.83 7.32
C GLU A 59 1.32 -0.47 7.27
N ASN A 60 2.11 -1.15 6.43
CA ASN A 60 3.50 -0.78 6.21
C ASN A 60 3.68 0.60 5.58
N LEU A 61 2.77 1.02 4.69
CA LEU A 61 2.81 2.37 4.11
C LEU A 61 2.52 3.43 5.19
N ARG A 62 1.52 3.22 6.06
CA ARG A 62 1.24 4.09 7.21
C ARG A 62 2.43 4.16 8.17
N ARG A 63 2.98 3.00 8.53
CA ARG A 63 4.17 2.90 9.39
C ARG A 63 5.34 3.71 8.83
N ARG A 64 5.59 3.62 7.51
CA ARG A 64 6.63 4.41 6.83
C ARG A 64 6.31 5.91 6.84
N ALA A 65 5.05 6.30 6.61
CA ALA A 65 4.63 7.70 6.71
C ALA A 65 4.93 8.28 8.10
N THR A 66 4.61 7.54 9.17
CA THR A 66 4.92 7.91 10.56
C THR A 66 6.43 8.09 10.79
N ILE A 67 7.25 7.14 10.32
CA ILE A 67 8.72 7.22 10.45
C ILE A 67 9.28 8.45 9.71
N ILE A 68 8.78 8.74 8.51
CA ILE A 68 9.23 9.89 7.73
C ILE A 68 8.86 11.19 8.45
N ARG A 69 7.61 11.32 8.95
CA ARG A 69 7.17 12.49 9.73
C ARG A 69 8.06 12.72 10.96
N ALA A 70 8.31 11.66 11.74
CA ALA A 70 9.17 11.68 12.90
C ALA A 70 10.61 12.13 12.54
N THR A 71 11.21 11.49 11.53
CA THR A 71 12.56 11.82 11.05
C THR A 71 12.66 13.28 10.61
N ASN A 72 11.65 13.78 9.91
CA ASN A 72 11.60 15.15 9.43
C ASN A 72 11.46 16.17 10.59
N GLN A 73 10.73 15.82 11.64
CA GLN A 73 10.66 16.63 12.86
C GLN A 73 12.01 16.70 13.57
N MET A 74 12.72 15.57 13.71
CA MET A 74 14.07 15.56 14.30
C MET A 74 15.03 16.48 13.54
N TYR A 75 14.98 16.46 12.21
CA TYR A 75 15.79 17.38 11.40
C TYR A 75 15.39 18.83 11.60
N ALA A 76 14.09 19.15 11.66
CA ALA A 76 13.63 20.50 11.92
C ALA A 76 14.14 21.03 13.27
N ASN A 77 14.03 20.23 14.33
CA ASN A 77 14.51 20.58 15.67
C ASN A 77 16.03 20.76 15.68
N TYR A 78 16.79 19.86 15.04
CA TYR A 78 18.24 20.00 14.88
C TYR A 78 18.63 21.32 14.21
N PHE A 79 17.98 21.68 13.10
CA PHE A 79 18.27 22.93 12.39
C PHE A 79 17.80 24.18 13.14
N ALA A 80 16.85 24.06 14.06
CA ALA A 80 16.44 25.12 14.97
C ALA A 80 17.39 25.28 16.18
N GLY A 81 18.38 24.40 16.35
CA GLY A 81 19.27 24.39 17.51
C GLY A 81 18.64 23.75 18.76
N GLU A 82 17.53 23.04 18.60
CA GLU A 82 16.84 22.29 19.65
C GLU A 82 17.36 20.84 19.74
N VAL A 83 16.91 20.11 20.76
CA VAL A 83 17.21 18.68 20.88
C VAL A 83 16.53 17.92 19.74
N ALA A 84 17.31 17.15 18.98
CA ALA A 84 16.84 16.42 17.80
C ALA A 84 16.01 15.17 18.17
N VAL A 85 14.88 15.37 18.84
CA VAL A 85 13.90 14.34 19.20
C VAL A 85 12.56 14.66 18.55
N CYS A 86 11.74 13.63 18.32
CA CYS A 86 10.35 13.81 17.92
C CYS A 86 9.49 14.06 19.16
N ASP A 87 8.38 14.76 19.00
CA ASP A 87 7.45 15.01 20.11
C ASP A 87 6.57 13.78 20.42
N ASP A 88 6.43 12.87 19.46
CA ASP A 88 5.58 11.68 19.55
C ASP A 88 6.40 10.38 19.58
N ALA A 89 6.05 9.49 20.52
CA ALA A 89 6.59 8.15 20.63
C ALA A 89 6.20 7.23 19.45
N ALA A 90 5.17 7.59 18.67
CA ALA A 90 4.69 6.79 17.54
C ALA A 90 5.78 6.53 16.48
N GLY A 91 6.69 7.49 16.25
CA GLY A 91 7.82 7.31 15.33
C GLY A 91 8.78 6.21 15.79
N PHE A 92 9.08 6.18 17.09
CA PHE A 92 9.92 5.14 17.69
C PHE A 92 9.21 3.78 17.70
N GLN A 93 7.94 3.73 18.10
CA GLN A 93 7.15 2.51 18.10
C GLN A 93 7.03 1.90 16.68
N ALA A 94 6.75 2.72 15.67
CA ALA A 94 6.67 2.29 14.27
C ALA A 94 7.98 1.69 13.74
N SER A 95 9.13 2.09 14.30
CA SER A 95 10.44 1.51 13.94
C SER A 95 10.65 0.10 14.50
N MET A 96 9.96 -0.24 15.61
CA MET A 96 10.10 -1.50 16.32
C MET A 96 9.08 -2.58 15.92
N THR A 97 7.91 -2.18 15.42
CA THR A 97 6.76 -3.08 15.24
C THR A 97 6.55 -3.48 13.77
N ALA A 98 7.55 -4.12 13.15
CA ALA A 98 7.35 -4.71 11.83
C ALA A 98 6.54 -6.01 11.97
N SER A 99 5.30 -6.01 11.47
CA SER A 99 4.45 -7.22 11.43
C SER A 99 4.98 -8.22 10.39
N ALA A 100 4.87 -9.51 10.71
CA ALA A 100 5.29 -10.57 9.79
C ALA A 100 4.47 -10.51 8.50
N ARG A 101 5.15 -10.67 7.35
CA ARG A 101 4.52 -10.63 6.03
C ARG A 101 3.67 -11.88 5.80
N PRO A 102 2.39 -11.74 5.39
CA PRO A 102 1.58 -12.87 4.92
C PRO A 102 2.22 -13.54 3.69
N PRO A 103 1.97 -14.85 3.46
CA PRO A 103 2.44 -15.52 2.25
C PRO A 103 1.82 -14.88 1.00
N ILE A 104 2.55 -14.91 -0.12
CA ILE A 104 2.00 -14.46 -1.41
C ILE A 104 1.07 -15.55 -1.93
N PRO A 105 -0.23 -15.27 -2.14
CA PRO A 105 -1.14 -16.26 -2.67
C PRO A 105 -0.80 -16.60 -4.12
N GLU A 106 -1.00 -17.87 -4.49
CA GLU A 106 -1.00 -18.27 -5.88
C GLU A 106 -2.05 -17.50 -6.67
N ARG A 107 -1.75 -17.23 -7.93
CA ARG A 107 -2.69 -16.57 -8.82
C ARG A 107 -3.86 -17.52 -9.12
N PRO A 108 -5.12 -17.05 -9.03
CA PRO A 108 -6.27 -17.85 -9.40
C PRO A 108 -6.31 -18.10 -10.91
N ASP A 109 -6.60 -19.33 -11.30
CA ASP A 109 -6.70 -19.75 -12.70
C ASP A 109 -8.14 -19.69 -13.23
N THR A 110 -9.12 -19.73 -12.32
CA THR A 110 -10.55 -19.90 -12.64
C THR A 110 -11.40 -18.66 -12.36
N ILE A 111 -10.82 -17.61 -11.78
CA ILE A 111 -11.53 -16.35 -11.53
C ILE A 111 -11.78 -15.59 -12.84
N ASP A 112 -12.96 -14.98 -12.96
CA ASP A 112 -13.17 -13.97 -13.99
C ASP A 112 -12.38 -12.70 -13.63
N PHE A 113 -11.29 -12.44 -14.36
CA PHE A 113 -10.47 -11.26 -14.15
C PHE A 113 -11.22 -9.94 -14.43
N ALA A 114 -12.39 -9.95 -15.07
CA ALA A 114 -13.24 -8.76 -15.13
C ALA A 114 -13.69 -8.31 -13.73
N LEU A 115 -13.89 -9.24 -12.79
CA LEU A 115 -14.24 -8.96 -11.39
C LEU A 115 -13.17 -8.13 -10.67
N LEU A 116 -11.91 -8.27 -11.09
CA LEU A 116 -10.76 -7.56 -10.51
C LEU A 116 -10.49 -6.19 -11.16
N ALA A 117 -11.35 -5.72 -12.07
CA ALA A 117 -11.18 -4.40 -12.71
C ALA A 117 -11.15 -3.24 -11.69
N PRO A 118 -12.07 -3.15 -10.72
CA PRO A 118 -12.04 -2.07 -9.74
C PRO A 118 -10.76 -2.05 -8.90
N ALA A 119 -10.23 -3.23 -8.55
CA ALA A 119 -8.98 -3.35 -7.82
C ALA A 119 -7.78 -2.86 -8.67
N ARG A 120 -7.77 -3.17 -9.97
CA ARG A 120 -6.73 -2.66 -10.89
C ARG A 120 -6.74 -1.14 -10.97
N ASP A 121 -7.91 -0.53 -11.08
CA ASP A 121 -8.03 0.94 -11.16
C ASP A 121 -7.47 1.62 -9.90
N LEU A 122 -7.76 1.05 -8.72
CA LEU A 122 -7.23 1.53 -7.43
C LEU A 122 -5.70 1.37 -7.33
N PHE A 123 -5.15 0.26 -7.84
CA PHE A 123 -3.68 0.06 -7.87
C PHE A 123 -2.99 0.98 -8.88
N GLU A 124 -3.63 1.28 -10.01
CA GLU A 124 -3.13 2.25 -10.98
C GLU A 124 -3.12 3.66 -10.38
N GLU A 125 -4.17 4.04 -9.68
CA GLU A 125 -4.24 5.30 -8.94
C GLU A 125 -3.15 5.37 -7.86
N ALA A 126 -2.99 4.32 -7.06
CA ALA A 126 -1.96 4.24 -6.02
C ALA A 126 -0.56 4.38 -6.63
N HIS A 127 -0.29 3.69 -7.74
CA HIS A 127 0.96 3.84 -8.48
C HIS A 127 1.16 5.29 -8.93
N ALA A 128 0.15 5.92 -9.53
CA ALA A 128 0.24 7.30 -10.00
C ALA A 128 0.51 8.31 -8.86
N VAL A 129 -0.12 8.12 -7.70
CA VAL A 129 0.13 8.94 -6.49
C VAL A 129 1.57 8.79 -6.02
N LEU A 130 2.07 7.56 -5.96
CA LEU A 130 3.40 7.23 -5.44
C LEU A 130 4.51 7.64 -6.41
N SER A 131 4.32 7.49 -7.73
CA SER A 131 5.30 7.89 -8.75
C SER A 131 5.52 9.41 -8.82
N ARG A 132 4.54 10.21 -8.37
CA ARG A 132 4.67 11.67 -8.27
C ARG A 132 5.46 12.13 -7.03
N GLY A 133 5.91 11.19 -6.20
CA GLY A 133 6.64 11.37 -4.94
C GLY A 133 7.84 12.33 -4.98
N GLY A 134 8.47 12.52 -6.14
CA GLY A 134 9.89 12.86 -6.14
C GLY A 134 10.68 11.57 -5.91
N GLN A 135 11.89 11.50 -6.46
CA GLN A 135 12.67 10.25 -6.58
C GLN A 135 13.24 9.73 -5.24
N SER A 136 12.46 9.79 -4.15
CA SER A 136 12.82 9.18 -2.89
C SER A 136 12.67 7.65 -3.03
N GLY A 137 13.75 6.91 -2.72
CA GLY A 137 13.74 5.44 -2.78
C GLY A 137 12.53 4.75 -2.13
N PRO A 138 11.97 5.26 -1.00
CA PRO A 138 10.77 4.70 -0.38
C PRO A 138 9.50 4.78 -1.22
N THR A 139 9.26 5.88 -1.93
CA THR A 139 8.06 6.07 -2.75
C THR A 139 8.14 5.30 -4.07
N GLN A 140 9.33 5.19 -4.65
CA GLN A 140 9.57 4.34 -5.82
C GLN A 140 9.31 2.86 -5.50
N TRP A 141 9.87 2.35 -4.40
CA TRP A 141 9.61 0.96 -3.98
C TRP A 141 8.12 0.72 -3.76
N ALA A 142 7.40 1.68 -3.16
CA ALA A 142 5.96 1.56 -2.94
C ALA A 142 5.17 1.55 -4.27
N ALA A 143 5.58 2.37 -5.25
CA ALA A 143 4.98 2.36 -6.58
C ALA A 143 5.18 1.00 -7.27
N GLU A 144 6.38 0.41 -7.18
CA GLU A 144 6.64 -0.93 -7.73
C GLU A 144 5.74 -2.01 -7.09
N GLN A 145 5.45 -1.91 -5.79
CA GLN A 145 4.48 -2.81 -5.13
C GLN A 145 3.07 -2.63 -5.68
N ALA A 146 2.61 -1.39 -5.89
CA ALA A 146 1.30 -1.13 -6.52
C ALA A 146 1.22 -1.76 -7.92
N ARG A 147 2.29 -1.66 -8.70
CA ARG A 147 2.37 -2.31 -10.02
C ARG A 147 2.36 -3.84 -9.93
N ALA A 148 2.98 -4.42 -8.90
CA ALA A 148 2.97 -5.87 -8.69
C ALA A 148 1.54 -6.36 -8.38
N PHE A 149 0.80 -5.66 -7.52
CA PHE A 149 -0.60 -5.99 -7.23
C PHE A 149 -1.51 -5.81 -8.45
N TYR A 150 -1.36 -4.70 -9.18
CA TYR A 150 -2.03 -4.51 -10.47
C TYR A 150 -1.79 -5.71 -11.40
N SER A 151 -0.53 -6.14 -11.50
CA SER A 151 -0.13 -7.25 -12.36
C SER A 151 -0.71 -8.58 -11.90
N TRP A 152 -0.88 -8.80 -10.60
CA TRP A 152 -1.57 -9.97 -10.05
C TRP A 152 -3.04 -9.99 -10.48
N CYS A 153 -3.69 -8.83 -10.41
CA CYS A 153 -5.09 -8.64 -10.81
C CYS A 153 -5.33 -8.64 -12.33
N HIS A 154 -4.29 -8.64 -13.18
CA HIS A 154 -4.45 -8.62 -14.63
C HIS A 154 -4.78 -10.03 -15.20
N PRO A 155 -5.36 -10.19 -16.40
CA PRO A 155 -5.43 -11.51 -17.04
C PRO A 155 -4.02 -12.02 -17.45
N PRO A 156 -3.67 -13.31 -17.24
CA PRO A 156 -2.35 -13.86 -17.55
C PRO A 156 -2.04 -13.97 -19.06
N HIS A 157 -3.07 -13.98 -19.92
CA HIS A 157 -2.92 -14.12 -21.38
C HIS A 157 -2.85 -12.78 -22.13
N LEU A 158 -3.02 -11.66 -21.42
CA LEU A 158 -2.88 -10.33 -21.96
C LEU A 158 -1.59 -9.73 -21.37
N LYS A 159 -0.64 -9.35 -22.22
CA LYS A 159 0.58 -8.65 -21.78
C LYS A 159 0.14 -7.38 -21.04
N SER A 160 0.57 -7.22 -19.78
CA SER A 160 0.45 -5.93 -19.09
C SER A 160 1.16 -4.84 -19.91
N PRO A 161 0.59 -3.63 -20.02
CA PRO A 161 1.28 -2.49 -20.62
C PRO A 161 2.52 -2.03 -19.82
#